data_AF-F9UPW1-F1
#
_entry.id   AF-F9UPW1-F1
#
_cell.length_a   1.000
_cell.length_b   1.000
_cell.length_c   1.000
_cell.angle_alpha   90.00
_cell.angle_beta   90.00
_cell.angle_gamma   90.00
#
_symmetry.space_group_name_H-M   'P 1'
#
loop_
_entity.id
_entity.type
_entity.pdbx_description
1 polymer ?
#
loop_
_entity_poly.entity_id
_entity_poly.type
_entity_poly.pdbx_seq_one_letter_code
_entity_poly.pdbx_strand_id
1 'polypeptide(L)'
;MYQLENLLKNQCDPRLSGVMSMAVRHASNSFDSLVASTPILQREEFRNTYGYLRHSFVDFSLKWAVNEHLIDGEIIPGTSSKYPNGHTYYSLKVKGAVINPVKTRGPKAIPKNALYRQELGLMNQQISLFDNIDDLMNKQINASAPAFLLLTYGGKNYSLDYIELGLPDVDTGKWIGQANILNAPLILPKHKTKEVTDKLDLTLTSISKKILEEENDGDYTV
;
A
#
# COMPACT_ATOMS: atom_id res chain seq x y z
N MET A 1 20.14 -6.18 12.62
CA MET A 1 19.08 -6.63 11.68
C MET A 1 17.70 -6.06 12.06
N TYR A 2 17.61 -4.79 12.51
CA TYR A 2 16.37 -4.19 13.05
C TYR A 2 16.08 -2.75 12.54
N GLN A 3 16.80 -2.30 11.51
CA GLN A 3 16.88 -0.86 11.20
C GLN A 3 15.64 -0.32 10.47
N LEU A 4 15.08 -1.09 9.51
CA LEU A 4 13.90 -0.64 8.78
C LEU A 4 12.64 -0.65 9.66
N GLU A 5 12.47 -1.65 10.53
CA GLU A 5 11.33 -1.69 11.45
C GLU A 5 11.34 -0.50 12.43
N ASN A 6 12.53 -0.12 12.91
CA ASN A 6 12.69 1.07 13.76
C ASN A 6 12.38 2.36 12.99
N LEU A 7 12.83 2.47 11.75
CA LEU A 7 12.50 3.60 10.88
C LEU A 7 10.99 3.70 10.65
N LEU A 8 10.33 2.59 10.33
CA LEU A 8 8.88 2.53 10.10
C LEU A 8 8.09 2.90 11.37
N LYS A 9 8.57 2.52 12.56
CA LYS A 9 7.90 2.84 13.84
C LYS A 9 8.10 4.29 14.28
N ASN A 10 9.31 4.83 14.09
CA ASN A 10 9.69 6.10 14.71
C ASN A 10 9.55 7.30 13.77
N GLN A 11 9.74 7.09 12.46
CA GLN A 11 9.81 8.18 11.47
C GLN A 11 8.63 8.16 10.49
N CYS A 12 8.06 6.99 10.19
CA CYS A 12 6.92 6.86 9.28
C CYS A 12 5.56 6.97 9.98
N ASP A 13 4.50 7.12 9.19
CA ASP A 13 3.12 6.96 9.69
C ASP A 13 2.93 5.51 10.20
N PRO A 14 2.45 5.29 11.44
CA PRO A 14 2.27 3.94 11.97
C PRO A 14 1.24 3.12 11.18
N ARG A 15 0.30 3.76 10.46
CA ARG A 15 -0.68 3.09 9.60
C ARG A 15 -0.06 2.54 8.33
N LEU A 16 1.16 2.99 7.96
CA LEU A 16 1.75 2.79 6.65
C LEU A 16 1.76 1.33 6.22
N SER A 17 2.39 0.46 7.01
CA SER A 17 2.52 -0.97 6.69
C SER A 17 1.15 -1.63 6.50
N GLY A 18 0.18 -1.31 7.37
CA GLY A 18 -1.18 -1.85 7.30
C GLY A 18 -1.95 -1.39 6.06
N VAL A 19 -1.90 -0.09 5.76
CA VAL A 19 -2.57 0.49 4.59
C VAL A 19 -1.97 -0.02 3.29
N MET A 20 -0.63 -0.08 3.18
CA MET A 20 0.04 -0.63 1.99
C MET A 20 -0.29 -2.10 1.78
N SER A 21 -0.27 -2.89 2.86
CA SER A 21 -0.66 -4.30 2.81
C SER A 21 -2.10 -4.50 2.35
N MET A 22 -3.03 -3.75 2.95
CA MET A 22 -4.44 -3.78 2.58
C MET A 22 -4.65 -3.39 1.11
N ALA A 23 -4.04 -2.30 0.65
CA ALA A 23 -4.18 -1.83 -0.74
C ALA A 23 -3.67 -2.88 -1.75
N VAL A 24 -2.52 -3.50 -1.50
CA VAL A 24 -1.97 -4.52 -2.39
C VAL A 24 -2.81 -5.80 -2.38
N ARG A 25 -3.33 -6.24 -1.22
CA ARG A 25 -4.25 -7.38 -1.14
C ARG A 25 -5.56 -7.10 -1.87
N HIS A 26 -6.14 -5.91 -1.66
CA HIS A 26 -7.35 -5.48 -2.36
C HIS A 26 -7.12 -5.49 -3.88
N ALA A 27 -6.03 -4.89 -4.36
CA ALA A 27 -5.64 -4.92 -5.77
C ALA A 27 -5.51 -6.34 -6.33
N SER A 28 -4.89 -7.27 -5.59
CA SER A 28 -4.75 -8.67 -6.03
C SER A 28 -6.11 -9.36 -6.13
N ASN A 29 -6.97 -9.22 -5.11
CA ASN A 29 -8.30 -9.82 -5.11
C ASN A 29 -9.18 -9.26 -6.24
N SER A 30 -9.09 -7.94 -6.51
CA SER A 30 -9.81 -7.30 -7.61
C SER A 30 -9.31 -7.80 -8.97
N PHE A 31 -8.00 -7.97 -9.12
CA PHE A 31 -7.41 -8.56 -10.32
C PHE A 31 -7.89 -10.00 -10.53
N ASP A 32 -7.85 -10.83 -9.50
CA ASP A 32 -8.30 -12.23 -9.57
C ASP A 32 -9.80 -12.31 -9.92
N SER A 33 -10.61 -11.42 -9.34
CA SER A 33 -12.03 -11.29 -9.67
C SER A 33 -12.27 -10.87 -11.12
N LEU A 34 -11.47 -9.93 -11.65
CA LEU A 34 -11.55 -9.51 -13.05
C LEU A 34 -11.22 -10.68 -14.00
N VAL A 35 -10.15 -11.41 -13.72
CA VAL A 35 -9.76 -12.58 -14.52
C VAL A 35 -10.82 -13.67 -14.47
N ALA A 36 -11.38 -13.95 -13.29
CA ALA A 36 -12.44 -14.95 -13.12
C ALA A 36 -13.74 -14.57 -13.85
N SER A 37 -14.12 -13.29 -13.84
CA SER A 37 -15.34 -12.79 -14.48
C SER A 37 -15.20 -12.52 -15.99
N THR A 38 -13.98 -12.50 -16.53
CA THR A 38 -13.72 -12.11 -17.93
C THR A 38 -13.12 -13.27 -18.73
N PRO A 39 -13.93 -14.05 -19.49
CA PRO A 39 -13.46 -15.26 -20.17
C PRO A 39 -12.28 -15.05 -21.12
N ILE A 40 -12.21 -13.90 -21.79
CA ILE A 40 -11.11 -13.60 -22.72
C ILE A 40 -9.76 -13.50 -21.99
N LEU A 41 -9.74 -13.01 -20.75
CA LEU A 41 -8.51 -12.91 -19.97
C LEU A 41 -8.01 -14.28 -19.50
N GLN A 42 -8.85 -15.32 -19.49
CA GLN A 42 -8.45 -16.67 -19.05
C GLN A 42 -7.66 -17.44 -20.13
N ARG A 43 -7.71 -16.95 -21.37
CA ARG A 43 -6.99 -17.49 -22.52
C ARG A 43 -5.48 -17.32 -22.35
N GLU A 44 -4.69 -18.26 -22.88
CA GLU A 44 -3.23 -18.27 -22.70
C GLU A 44 -2.55 -17.05 -23.34
N GLU A 45 -3.11 -16.58 -24.45
CA GLU A 45 -2.65 -15.44 -25.23
C GLU A 45 -2.63 -14.15 -24.41
N PHE A 46 -3.52 -14.03 -23.41
CA PHE A 46 -3.63 -12.85 -22.55
C PHE A 46 -2.73 -12.91 -21.31
N ARG A 47 -2.04 -14.02 -21.04
CA ARG A 47 -1.18 -14.16 -19.84
C ARG A 47 -0.05 -13.15 -19.80
N ASN A 48 0.45 -12.71 -20.96
CA ASN A 48 1.45 -11.64 -21.07
C ASN A 48 0.96 -10.30 -20.48
N THR A 49 -0.35 -10.03 -20.49
CA THR A 49 -0.95 -8.78 -19.99
C THR A 49 -1.10 -8.74 -18.48
N TYR A 50 -1.13 -9.90 -17.82
CA TYR A 50 -1.40 -10.01 -16.38
C TYR A 50 -0.40 -9.21 -15.56
N GLY A 51 0.85 -9.21 -16.01
CA GLY A 51 1.91 -8.46 -15.38
C GLY A 51 1.68 -6.95 -15.34
N TYR A 52 1.03 -6.40 -16.37
CA TYR A 52 0.68 -4.98 -16.47
C TYR A 52 -0.60 -4.69 -15.69
N LEU A 53 -1.63 -5.51 -15.86
CA LEU A 53 -2.91 -5.37 -15.14
C LEU A 53 -2.68 -5.35 -13.63
N ARG A 54 -1.95 -6.34 -13.08
CA ARG A 54 -1.64 -6.38 -11.64
C ARG A 54 -0.97 -5.10 -11.15
N HIS A 55 -0.04 -4.56 -11.94
CA HIS A 55 0.65 -3.33 -11.57
C HIS A 55 -0.31 -2.14 -11.56
N SER A 56 -1.16 -2.01 -12.58
CA SER A 56 -2.18 -0.96 -12.66
C SER A 56 -3.21 -1.05 -11.52
N PHE A 57 -3.62 -2.26 -11.13
CA PHE A 57 -4.51 -2.46 -9.98
C PHE A 57 -3.86 -2.00 -8.67
N VAL A 58 -2.58 -2.27 -8.47
CA VAL A 58 -1.85 -1.80 -7.28
C VAL A 58 -1.72 -0.28 -7.29
N ASP A 59 -1.31 0.33 -8.41
CA ASP A 59 -1.21 1.78 -8.53
C ASP A 59 -2.55 2.47 -8.26
N PHE A 60 -3.64 1.91 -8.80
CA PHE A 60 -5.00 2.40 -8.53
C PHE A 60 -5.36 2.26 -7.06
N SER A 61 -5.13 1.09 -6.45
CA SER A 61 -5.52 0.86 -5.05
C SER A 61 -4.70 1.71 -4.07
N LEU A 62 -3.46 2.05 -4.39
CA LEU A 62 -2.63 2.96 -3.59
C LEU A 62 -3.14 4.40 -3.68
N LYS A 63 -3.48 4.86 -4.89
CA LYS A 63 -4.12 6.17 -5.07
C LYS A 63 -5.44 6.27 -4.32
N TRP A 64 -6.26 5.23 -4.43
CA TRP A 64 -7.53 5.14 -3.71
C TRP A 64 -7.31 5.27 -2.20
N ALA A 65 -6.32 4.57 -1.63
CA ALA A 65 -6.04 4.65 -0.20
C ALA A 65 -5.65 6.05 0.28
N VAL A 66 -4.95 6.84 -0.55
CA VAL A 66 -4.65 8.26 -0.25
C VAL A 66 -5.88 9.14 -0.41
N ASN A 67 -6.62 8.97 -1.50
CA ASN A 67 -7.79 9.78 -1.81
C ASN A 67 -8.92 9.59 -0.79
N GLU A 68 -9.07 8.38 -0.23
CA GLU A 68 -10.00 8.06 0.86
C GLU A 68 -9.45 8.41 2.25
N HIS A 69 -8.30 9.09 2.32
CA HIS A 69 -7.67 9.52 3.58
C HIS A 69 -7.36 8.36 4.56
N LEU A 70 -7.13 7.15 4.05
CA LEU A 70 -6.67 6.03 4.89
C LEU A 70 -5.24 6.27 5.40
N ILE A 71 -4.46 6.99 4.60
CA ILE A 71 -3.16 7.53 4.96
C ILE A 71 -2.99 8.94 4.39
N ASP A 72 -2.38 9.82 5.18
CA ASP A 72 -2.06 11.17 4.73
C ASP A 72 -0.84 11.14 3.82
N GLY A 73 -0.99 11.60 2.58
CA GLY A 73 0.08 11.60 1.60
C GLY A 73 -0.29 12.30 0.30
N GLU A 74 0.69 12.36 -0.58
CA GLU A 74 0.58 12.93 -1.92
C GLU A 74 1.00 11.89 -2.96
N ILE A 75 0.27 11.84 -4.07
CA ILE A 75 0.62 11.00 -5.22
C ILE A 75 1.45 11.85 -6.20
N ILE A 76 2.70 11.46 -6.40
CA ILE A 76 3.63 12.10 -7.32
C ILE A 76 3.68 11.27 -8.61
N PRO A 77 3.15 11.77 -9.74
CA PRO A 77 3.30 11.11 -11.03
C PRO A 77 4.74 11.26 -11.53
N GLY A 78 5.31 10.16 -12.03
CA GLY A 78 6.61 10.12 -12.68
C GLY A 78 6.50 9.52 -14.07
N THR A 79 6.87 10.28 -15.10
CA THR A 79 6.86 9.77 -16.48
C THR A 79 8.19 9.07 -16.77
N SER A 80 8.12 7.77 -17.05
CA SER A 80 9.32 6.97 -17.37
C SER A 80 9.82 7.13 -18.81
N SER A 81 9.00 7.74 -19.66
CA SER A 81 9.21 7.82 -21.09
C SER A 81 9.30 9.28 -21.52
N LYS A 82 10.17 9.54 -22.49
CA LYS A 82 10.26 10.85 -23.15
C LYS A 82 9.06 11.12 -24.08
N TYR A 83 8.24 10.11 -24.35
CA TYR A 83 7.11 10.19 -25.27
C TYR A 83 5.79 10.50 -24.54
N PRO A 84 4.87 11.28 -25.15
CA PRO A 84 3.60 11.69 -24.53
C PRO A 84 2.70 10.55 -24.05
N ASN A 85 2.73 9.39 -24.73
CA ASN A 85 1.92 8.21 -24.39
C ASN A 85 2.69 7.20 -23.49
N GLY A 86 3.71 7.68 -22.79
CA GLY A 86 4.52 6.90 -21.89
C GLY A 86 3.75 6.36 -20.68
N HIS A 87 4.24 5.25 -20.12
CA HIS A 87 3.74 4.79 -18.83
C HIS A 87 4.14 5.79 -17.72
N THR A 88 3.14 6.36 -17.07
CA THR A 88 3.29 7.17 -15.86
C THR A 88 3.25 6.25 -14.65
N TYR A 89 4.36 6.18 -13.92
CA TYR A 89 4.43 5.52 -12.62
C TYR A 89 3.98 6.48 -11.53
N TYR A 90 3.50 5.94 -10.42
CA TYR A 90 3.09 6.75 -9.27
C TYR A 90 4.00 6.47 -8.08
N SER A 91 4.56 7.53 -7.53
CA SER A 91 5.29 7.50 -6.26
C SER A 91 4.38 8.05 -5.18
N LEU A 92 4.33 7.39 -4.03
CA LEU A 92 3.52 7.82 -2.90
C LEU A 92 4.40 8.51 -1.87
N LYS A 93 4.20 9.79 -1.64
CA LYS A 93 4.88 10.53 -0.56
C LYS A 93 3.99 10.57 0.67
N VAL A 94 4.43 9.95 1.75
CA VAL A 94 3.77 9.94 3.05
C VAL A 94 4.72 10.52 4.10
N LYS A 95 4.23 10.70 5.33
CA LYS A 95 5.09 11.08 6.44
C LYS A 95 6.26 10.10 6.58
N GLY A 96 7.48 10.64 6.46
CA GLY A 96 8.73 9.90 6.65
C GLY A 96 9.14 8.97 5.50
N ALA A 97 8.36 8.85 4.41
CA ALA A 97 8.73 7.96 3.31
C ALA A 97 8.20 8.40 1.93
N VAL A 98 8.96 8.07 0.89
CA VAL A 98 8.53 8.06 -0.52
C VAL A 98 8.52 6.61 -0.98
N ILE A 99 7.38 6.13 -1.48
CA ILE A 99 7.15 4.72 -1.76
C ILE A 99 6.86 4.50 -3.23
N ASN A 100 7.61 3.59 -3.83
CA ASN A 100 7.35 3.16 -5.20
C ASN A 100 6.92 1.68 -5.23
N PRO A 101 5.72 1.38 -5.76
CA PRO A 101 5.28 0.01 -5.96
C PRO A 101 6.05 -0.65 -7.10
N VAL A 102 6.60 -1.83 -6.86
CA VAL A 102 7.33 -2.58 -7.88
C VAL A 102 7.03 -4.06 -7.78
N LYS A 103 6.56 -4.64 -8.89
CA LYS A 103 6.42 -6.09 -9.01
C LYS A 103 7.81 -6.74 -9.12
N THR A 104 8.09 -7.72 -8.27
CA THR A 104 9.34 -8.48 -8.28
C THR A 104 9.10 -9.96 -8.53
N ARG A 105 10.18 -10.73 -8.74
CA ARG A 105 10.11 -12.20 -8.98
C ARG A 105 10.15 -13.02 -7.69
N GLY A 106 10.39 -12.37 -6.55
CA GLY A 106 10.48 -12.99 -5.24
C GLY A 106 10.68 -11.94 -4.14
N PRO A 107 10.50 -12.31 -2.87
CA PRO A 107 10.48 -11.37 -1.74
C PRO A 107 11.82 -10.62 -1.56
N LYS A 108 12.93 -11.30 -1.80
CA LYS A 108 14.28 -10.72 -1.71
C LYS A 108 14.81 -10.18 -3.03
N ALA A 109 14.03 -10.28 -4.12
CA ALA A 109 14.48 -9.90 -5.44
C ALA A 109 14.49 -8.38 -5.59
N ILE A 110 15.61 -7.84 -6.04
CA ILE A 110 15.75 -6.41 -6.33
C ILE A 110 15.23 -6.17 -7.74
N PRO A 111 14.41 -5.12 -7.96
CA PRO A 111 13.97 -4.76 -9.31
C PRO A 111 15.16 -4.62 -10.27
N LYS A 112 14.99 -4.85 -11.58
CA LYS A 112 16.09 -4.67 -12.56
C LYS A 112 16.22 -3.22 -13.04
N ASN A 113 15.09 -2.58 -13.37
CA ASN A 113 15.05 -1.22 -13.86
C ASN A 113 14.35 -0.33 -12.82
N ALA A 114 15.09 0.57 -12.21
CA ALA A 114 14.50 1.70 -11.52
C ALA A 114 15.31 2.92 -11.93
N LEU A 115 14.86 3.66 -12.95
CA LEU A 115 15.42 4.97 -13.28
C LEU A 115 15.50 5.88 -12.03
N TYR A 116 14.61 5.64 -11.06
CA TYR A 116 14.56 6.29 -9.76
C TYR A 116 15.57 5.78 -8.71
N ARG A 117 16.34 4.71 -8.97
CA ARG A 117 17.39 4.25 -8.03
C ARG A 117 18.53 5.26 -7.91
N GLN A 118 18.83 5.98 -8.99
CA GLN A 118 19.93 6.96 -8.99
C GLN A 118 19.54 8.30 -8.38
N GLU A 119 18.32 8.81 -8.59
CA GLU A 119 17.94 10.14 -8.07
C GLU A 119 17.28 10.08 -6.68
N LEU A 120 16.30 9.19 -6.48
CA LEU A 120 15.60 9.06 -5.20
C LEU A 120 16.33 8.14 -4.23
N GLY A 121 17.14 7.20 -4.72
CA GLY A 121 18.01 6.39 -3.89
C GLY A 121 19.03 7.24 -3.12
N LEU A 122 19.52 8.35 -3.68
CA LEU A 122 20.43 9.27 -2.97
C LEU A 122 19.83 9.79 -1.66
N MET A 123 18.50 9.83 -1.52
CA MET A 123 17.84 10.15 -0.25
C MET A 123 18.18 9.13 0.84
N ASN A 124 18.40 7.86 0.48
CA ASN A 124 18.76 6.80 1.41
C ASN A 124 20.22 6.84 1.88
N GLN A 125 21.13 7.45 1.12
CA GLN A 125 22.52 7.67 1.58
C GLN A 125 22.56 8.62 2.79
N GLN A 126 21.54 9.48 2.94
CA GLN A 126 21.42 10.45 4.00
C GLN A 126 20.68 9.92 5.24
N ILE A 127 20.37 8.61 5.30
CA ILE A 127 19.67 7.99 6.44
C ILE A 127 20.70 7.24 7.29
N SER A 128 20.81 7.63 8.56
CA SER A 128 21.62 6.87 9.53
C SER A 128 20.86 5.62 9.90
N LEU A 129 21.52 4.49 9.71
CA LEU A 129 21.01 3.17 10.06
C LEU A 129 21.59 2.69 11.39
N PHE A 130 22.49 3.46 12.00
CA PHE A 130 23.21 3.06 13.20
C PHE A 130 22.58 3.67 14.44
N ASP A 131 22.47 2.87 15.50
CA ASP A 131 21.84 3.28 16.76
C ASP A 131 22.64 4.35 17.53
N ASN A 132 23.89 4.64 17.13
CA ASN A 132 24.77 5.58 17.83
C ASN A 132 24.85 6.94 17.13
N ILE A 133 24.09 7.91 17.61
CA ILE A 133 24.00 9.28 17.05
C ILE A 133 25.35 10.02 17.15
N ASP A 134 26.24 9.63 18.07
CA ASP A 134 27.52 10.31 18.34
C ASP A 134 28.68 9.86 17.44
N ASP A 135 28.46 8.89 16.55
CA ASP A 135 29.51 8.45 15.61
C ASP A 135 29.87 9.59 14.63
N LEU A 136 31.15 9.86 14.45
CA LEU A 136 31.65 10.98 13.62
C LEU A 136 31.21 10.84 12.14
N MET A 137 30.93 9.61 11.69
CA MET A 137 30.38 9.30 10.37
C MET A 137 28.89 9.65 10.24
N ASN A 138 28.16 9.82 11.35
CA ASN A 138 26.73 10.18 11.36
C ASN A 138 26.47 11.69 11.30
N LYS A 139 27.50 12.54 11.39
CA LYS A 139 27.35 14.01 11.44
C LYS A 139 26.90 14.67 10.13
N GLN A 140 26.85 13.95 9.02
CA GLN A 140 26.35 14.45 7.73
C GLN A 140 24.90 14.05 7.43
N ILE A 141 24.22 13.41 8.39
CA ILE A 141 22.97 12.69 8.16
C ILE A 141 21.78 13.53 8.62
N ASN A 142 20.88 13.83 7.68
CA ASN A 142 19.63 14.54 7.97
C ASN A 142 18.57 13.53 8.44
N ALA A 143 18.42 13.37 9.76
CA ALA A 143 17.42 12.48 10.37
C ALA A 143 15.95 12.81 10.03
N SER A 144 15.69 13.96 9.39
CA SER A 144 14.36 14.37 8.92
C SER A 144 14.12 14.10 7.43
N ALA A 145 15.10 13.55 6.70
CA ALA A 145 14.93 13.22 5.28
C ALA A 145 13.98 12.01 5.12
N PRO A 146 13.00 12.06 4.19
CA PRO A 146 12.09 10.94 3.98
C PRO A 146 12.83 9.75 3.36
N ALA A 147 12.53 8.55 3.86
CA ALA A 147 13.12 7.32 3.33
C ALA A 147 12.53 6.94 1.98
N PHE A 148 13.36 6.62 0.99
CA PHE A 148 12.90 6.05 -0.27
C PHE A 148 12.73 4.53 -0.10
N LEU A 149 11.48 4.07 -0.09
CA LEU A 149 11.10 2.68 0.09
C LEU A 149 10.54 2.10 -1.20
N LEU A 150 10.87 0.84 -1.45
CA LEU A 150 10.26 0.03 -2.50
C LEU A 150 9.19 -0.87 -1.87
N LEU A 151 7.95 -0.70 -2.31
CA LEU A 151 6.87 -1.61 -1.99
C LEU A 151 6.88 -2.75 -3.02
N THR A 152 7.50 -3.86 -2.64
CA THR A 152 7.63 -5.01 -3.53
C THR A 152 6.57 -6.07 -3.24
N TYR A 153 6.00 -6.62 -4.30
CA TYR A 153 4.95 -7.63 -4.19
C TYR A 153 5.03 -8.61 -5.35
N GLY A 154 4.46 -9.80 -5.14
CA GLY A 154 4.41 -10.84 -6.14
C GLY A 154 4.12 -12.21 -5.55
N GLY A 155 4.26 -13.21 -6.41
CA GLY A 155 3.99 -14.61 -6.10
C GLY A 155 4.05 -15.45 -7.36
N LYS A 156 4.11 -16.77 -7.19
CA LYS A 156 4.14 -17.73 -8.30
C LYS A 156 2.78 -17.72 -9.00
N ASN A 157 2.75 -17.99 -10.30
CA ASN A 157 1.50 -18.11 -11.06
C ASN A 157 0.53 -16.92 -10.89
N TYR A 158 1.09 -15.72 -10.74
CA TYR A 158 0.34 -14.48 -10.55
C TYR A 158 -0.38 -14.33 -9.20
N SER A 159 -0.20 -15.25 -8.25
CA SER A 159 -0.69 -15.10 -6.87
C SER A 159 0.04 -13.98 -6.13
N LEU A 160 -0.49 -13.63 -4.96
CA LEU A 160 0.14 -12.74 -3.99
C LEU A 160 0.66 -13.58 -2.82
N ASP A 161 1.96 -13.87 -2.84
CA ASP A 161 2.62 -14.68 -1.80
C ASP A 161 3.40 -13.80 -0.81
N TYR A 162 3.75 -12.57 -1.20
CA TYR A 162 4.50 -11.64 -0.35
C TYR A 162 4.17 -10.18 -0.65
N ILE A 163 4.35 -9.35 0.37
CA ILE A 163 4.36 -7.89 0.30
C ILE A 163 5.47 -7.43 1.24
N GLU A 164 6.45 -6.71 0.71
CA GLU A 164 7.65 -6.28 1.43
C GLU A 164 7.86 -4.79 1.23
N LEU A 165 8.18 -4.07 2.30
CA LEU A 165 8.81 -2.76 2.22
C LEU A 165 10.32 -2.96 2.27
N GLY A 166 11.02 -2.48 1.25
CA GLY A 166 12.47 -2.59 1.15
C GLY A 166 13.13 -1.23 1.06
N LEU A 167 14.23 -1.07 1.79
CA LEU A 167 15.14 0.07 1.69
C LEU A 167 16.29 -0.33 0.75
N PRO A 168 16.31 0.14 -0.51
CA PRO A 168 17.38 -0.20 -1.45
C PRO A 168 18.66 0.59 -1.14
N ASP A 169 19.79 -0.08 -1.35
CA ASP A 169 21.10 0.56 -1.43
C ASP A 169 21.34 1.08 -2.86
N VAL A 170 21.83 2.32 -2.96
CA VAL A 170 22.03 3.06 -4.20
C VAL A 170 23.15 2.44 -5.04
N ASP A 171 24.24 2.02 -4.37
CA ASP A 171 25.52 1.73 -5.02
C ASP A 171 25.74 0.23 -5.22
N THR A 172 25.22 -0.59 -4.31
CA THR A 172 25.53 -2.04 -4.31
C THR A 172 24.47 -2.88 -5.00
N GLY A 173 23.31 -2.29 -5.32
CA GLY A 173 22.16 -3.04 -5.82
C GLY A 173 21.75 -4.16 -4.85
N LYS A 174 21.86 -3.90 -3.53
CA LYS A 174 21.44 -4.77 -2.42
C LYS A 174 20.33 -4.11 -1.61
N TRP A 175 19.69 -4.89 -0.75
CA TRP A 175 18.79 -4.35 0.26
C TRP A 175 19.59 -3.94 1.49
N ILE A 176 19.36 -2.72 1.96
CA ILE A 176 19.81 -2.26 3.27
C ILE A 176 18.95 -2.92 4.36
N GLY A 177 17.64 -2.91 4.15
CA GLY A 177 16.67 -3.53 5.04
C GLY A 177 15.41 -3.93 4.29
N GLN A 178 14.72 -4.96 4.77
CA GLN A 178 13.41 -5.37 4.28
C GLN A 178 12.51 -5.69 5.46
N ALA A 179 11.22 -5.39 5.33
CA ALA A 179 10.20 -5.68 6.31
C ALA A 179 9.00 -6.31 5.60
N ASN A 180 8.63 -7.52 6.03
CA ASN A 180 7.47 -8.21 5.52
C ASN A 180 6.21 -7.59 6.11
N ILE A 181 5.34 -7.11 5.24
CA ILE A 181 4.08 -6.47 5.61
C ILE A 181 2.87 -7.21 5.08
N LEU A 182 3.01 -8.45 4.56
CA LEU A 182 1.91 -9.24 4.02
C LEU A 182 0.72 -9.33 4.99
N ASN A 183 1.01 -9.47 6.29
CA ASN A 183 0.01 -9.57 7.36
C ASN A 183 0.05 -8.38 8.32
N ALA A 184 0.54 -7.21 7.86
CA ALA A 184 0.54 -6.02 8.69
C ALA A 184 -0.90 -5.62 9.08
N PRO A 185 -1.15 -5.33 10.37
CA PRO A 185 -2.47 -4.95 10.84
C PRO A 185 -2.84 -3.54 10.35
N LEU A 186 -4.10 -3.35 9.99
CA LEU A 186 -4.63 -2.02 9.68
C LEU A 186 -4.89 -1.29 11.00
N ILE A 187 -4.21 -0.16 11.20
CA ILE A 187 -4.48 0.72 12.34
C ILE A 187 -5.57 1.68 11.92
N LEU A 188 -6.76 1.51 12.48
CA LEU A 188 -7.83 2.48 12.31
C LEU A 188 -7.49 3.73 13.13
N PRO A 189 -7.67 4.94 12.58
CA PRO A 189 -7.61 6.13 13.41
C PRO A 189 -8.64 5.94 14.53
N LYS A 190 -8.27 6.25 15.77
CA LYS A 190 -9.28 6.52 16.79
C LYS A 190 -10.20 7.56 16.18
N HIS A 191 -11.42 7.19 15.85
CA HIS A 191 -12.43 8.15 15.47
C HIS A 191 -12.36 9.23 16.57
N LYS A 192 -12.01 10.46 16.21
CA LYS A 192 -12.68 11.57 16.88
C LYS A 192 -14.14 11.19 16.70
N THR A 193 -14.83 10.91 17.79
CA THR A 193 -16.28 10.96 17.85
C THR A 193 -16.64 12.33 17.28
N LYS A 194 -16.72 12.44 15.95
CA LYS A 194 -17.74 13.26 15.34
C LYS A 194 -18.97 12.65 15.92
N GLU A 195 -19.61 13.36 16.84
CA GLU A 195 -21.00 13.09 17.16
C GLU A 195 -21.69 12.86 15.83
N VAL A 196 -22.05 11.60 15.55
CA VAL A 196 -23.01 11.27 14.51
C VAL A 196 -24.37 11.61 15.11
N THR A 197 -24.52 12.87 15.50
CA THR A 197 -25.80 13.54 15.64
C THR A 197 -25.91 14.33 14.36
N ASP A 198 -26.37 13.66 13.31
CA ASP A 198 -27.42 14.19 12.45
C ASP A 198 -27.56 13.33 11.19
N LYS A 199 -28.73 12.70 11.11
CA LYS A 199 -29.36 12.10 9.91
C LYS A 199 -28.78 10.77 9.42
N LEU A 200 -28.77 9.77 10.30
CA LEU A 200 -29.40 8.50 9.91
C LEU A 200 -30.90 8.69 10.08
N ASP A 201 -31.57 9.28 9.08
CA ASP A 201 -33.02 9.17 8.93
C ASP A 201 -33.34 7.72 8.56
N LEU A 202 -33.14 6.81 9.52
CA LEU A 202 -33.74 5.48 9.52
C LEU A 202 -35.23 5.66 9.80
N THR A 203 -35.93 6.26 8.83
CA THR A 203 -37.38 6.11 8.77
C THR A 203 -37.62 4.64 8.48
N LEU A 204 -38.05 3.92 9.51
CA LEU A 204 -38.52 2.54 9.38
C LEU A 204 -39.49 2.51 8.19
N THR A 205 -39.17 1.69 7.19
CA THR A 205 -40.05 1.52 6.04
C THR A 205 -41.38 0.99 6.57
N SER A 206 -42.49 1.32 5.89
CA SER A 206 -43.83 0.88 6.28
C SER A 206 -43.95 -0.64 6.48
N ILE A 207 -43.08 -1.41 5.81
CA ILE A 207 -42.94 -2.86 5.96
C ILE A 207 -42.38 -3.24 7.36
N SER A 208 -41.35 -2.54 7.84
CA SER A 208 -40.75 -2.79 9.16
C SER A 208 -41.72 -2.47 10.30
N LYS A 209 -42.57 -1.44 10.15
CA LYS A 209 -43.64 -1.14 11.11
C LYS A 209 -44.70 -2.24 11.17
N LYS A 210 -45.11 -2.78 10.02
CA LYS A 210 -46.07 -3.88 9.97
C LYS A 210 -45.58 -5.14 10.67
N ILE A 211 -44.31 -5.49 10.48
CA ILE A 211 -43.72 -6.67 11.13
C ILE A 211 -43.70 -6.50 12.66
N LEU A 212 -43.41 -5.29 13.15
CA LEU A 212 -43.43 -4.98 14.58
C LEU A 212 -44.85 -4.90 15.18
N GLU A 213 -45.84 -4.51 14.38
CA GLU A 213 -47.25 -4.52 14.79
C GLU A 213 -47.82 -5.95 14.80
N GLU A 214 -47.41 -6.81 13.86
CA GLU A 214 -47.82 -8.23 13.80
C GLU A 214 -47.20 -9.09 14.91
N GLU A 215 -46.03 -8.74 15.46
CA GLU A 215 -45.42 -9.46 16.59
C GLU A 215 -46.06 -9.14 17.95
N ASN A 216 -46.85 -8.06 18.08
CA ASN A 216 -47.51 -7.67 19.34
C ASN A 216 -48.93 -8.25 19.53
N ASP A 217 -49.51 -8.86 18.48
CA ASP A 217 -50.85 -9.49 18.54
C ASP A 217 -50.80 -11.03 18.68
N GLY A 218 -49.63 -11.57 19.08
CA GLY A 218 -49.46 -12.97 19.45
C GLY A 218 -49.99 -13.26 20.85
N ASP A 219 -51.32 -13.33 20.99
CA ASP A 219 -52.02 -13.75 22.20
C ASP A 219 -51.69 -15.23 22.50
N TYR A 220 -50.72 -15.49 23.38
CA TYR A 220 -50.49 -16.82 23.92
C TYR A 220 -51.49 -17.07 25.05
N THR A 221 -52.61 -17.70 24.71
CA THR A 221 -53.47 -18.36 25.71
C THR A 221 -52.83 -19.70 26.11
N VAL A 222 -52.76 -19.91 27.43
CA VAL A 222 -52.34 -21.15 28.10
C VAL A 222 -53.39 -22.24 27.92
#